data_AF-A0A1F5HM14-F1
#
_entry.id   AF-A0A1F5HM14-F1
#
_cell.length_a   1.000
_cell.length_b   1.000
_cell.length_c   1.000
_cell.angle_alpha   90.00
_cell.angle_beta   90.00
_cell.angle_gamma   90.00
#
_symmetry.space_group_name_H-M   'P 1'
#
loop_
_entity.id
_entity.type
_entity.pdbx_description
1 polymer ?
#
loop_
_entity_poly.entity_id
_entity_poly.type
_entity_poly.pdbx_seq_one_letter_code
_entity_poly.pdbx_strand_id
1 'polypeptide(L)' 'MKNILLVLQIIVSVLLILVILLQSKGTGLGTVFGGSGSIYRSKRGIEKLFIYLTILLALSFFLISVLQVIIY' A
#
# COMPACT_ATOMS: atom_id res chain seq x y z
N MET A 1 -4.28 -14.08 23.86
CA MET A 1 -4.98 -13.34 22.78
C MET A 1 -4.29 -12.03 22.41
N LYS A 2 -3.90 -11.16 23.37
CA LYS A 2 -3.13 -9.91 23.10
C LYS A 2 -1.88 -10.08 22.22
N ASN A 3 -1.05 -11.09 22.49
CA ASN A 3 0.18 -11.32 21.71
C ASN A 3 -0.09 -11.69 20.24
N ILE A 4 -1.21 -12.36 19.95
CA ILE A 4 -1.57 -12.77 18.58
C ILE A 4 -1.96 -11.55 17.74
N LEU A 5 -2.70 -10.60 18.33
CA LEU A 5 -3.09 -9.36 17.66
C LEU A 5 -1.87 -8.49 17.34
N LEU A 6 -0.92 -8.37 18.28
CA LEU A 6 0.34 -7.64 18.07
C LEU A 6 1.17 -8.22 16.92
N VAL A 7 1.33 -9.55 16.89
CA VAL A 7 2.08 -10.23 15.82
C VAL A 7 1.38 -10.03 14.47
N LEU A 8 0.05 -10.15 14.42
CA LEU A 8 -0.72 -9.89 13.21
C LEU A 8 -0.56 -8.45 12.72
N GLN A 9 -0.61 -7.47 13.63
CA GLN A 9 -0.49 -6.06 13.28
C GLN A 9 0.88 -5.74 12.68
N ILE A 10 1.96 -6.30 13.24
CA ILE A 10 3.33 -6.15 12.71
C ILE A 10 3.43 -6.73 11.30
N ILE A 11 2.91 -7.94 11.08
CA ILE A 11 2.94 -8.60 9.76
C ILE A 11 2.20 -7.76 8.72
N VAL A 12 1.00 -7.27 9.05
CA VAL A 12 0.20 -6.44 8.15
C VAL A 12 0.90 -5.10 7.85
N SER A 13 1.55 -4.47 8.84
CA SER A 13 2.36 -3.26 8.61
C SER A 13 3.48 -3.48 7.62
N VAL A 14 4.25 -4.56 7.77
CA VAL A 14 5.38 -4.86 6.89
C VAL A 14 4.90 -5.11 5.46
N LEU A 15 3.82 -5.89 5.30
CA LEU A 15 3.22 -6.12 3.99
C LEU A 15 2.74 -4.82 3.34
N LEU A 16 2.10 -3.92 4.10
CA LEU A 16 1.70 -2.61 3.60
C LEU A 16 2.88 -1.80 3.08
N ILE A 17 3.97 -1.73 3.86
CA ILE A 17 5.18 -0.99 3.47
C ILE A 17 5.75 -1.55 2.16
N LEU A 18 5.88 -2.87 2.05
CA LEU A 18 6.39 -3.52 0.83
C LEU A 18 5.50 -3.23 -0.38
N VAL A 19 4.18 -3.30 -0.22
CA VAL A 19 3.22 -3.04 -1.30
C VAL A 19 3.27 -1.56 -1.72
N ILE A 20 3.42 -0.62 -0.78
CA ILE A 20 3.55 0.83 -1.08
C ILE A 20 4.85 1.12 -1.84
N LEU A 21 5.97 0.53 -1.42
CA LEU A 21 7.26 0.69 -2.11
C LEU A 21 7.23 0.15 -3.54
N LEU A 22 6.50 -0.94 -3.79
CA LEU A 22 6.31 -1.47 -5.14
C LEU A 22 5.46 -0.55 -6.04
N GLN A 23 4.58 0.27 -5.45
CA GLN A 23 3.73 1.23 -6.17
C GLN A 23 4.43 2.54 -6.52
N SER A 24 5.52 2.92 -5.84
CA SER A 24 6.18 4.23 -6.05
C SER A 24 6.94 4.38 -7.38
N LYS A 25 6.90 3.36 -8.25
CA LYS A 25 7.59 3.34 -9.54
C LYS A 25 6.83 4.11 -10.61
N GLY A 26 6.93 5.45 -10.62
CA GLY A 26 6.55 6.19 -11.84
C GLY A 26 6.24 7.69 -11.72
N THR A 27 6.15 8.26 -10.52
CA THR A 27 5.55 9.60 -10.37
C THR A 27 6.51 10.72 -9.99
N GLY A 28 7.77 10.43 -9.66
CA GLY A 28 8.60 11.37 -8.89
C GLY A 28 9.28 12.50 -9.66
N LEU A 29 9.84 12.24 -10.85
CA LEU A 29 10.77 13.20 -11.48
C LEU A 29 10.67 13.27 -13.02
N GLY A 30 10.41 12.17 -13.73
CA GLY A 30 10.38 12.16 -15.20
C GLY A 30 9.26 12.97 -15.85
N THR A 31 8.21 13.31 -15.10
CA THR A 31 7.03 14.06 -15.56
C THR A 31 7.19 15.57 -15.45
N VAL A 32 8.04 16.05 -14.53
CA VAL A 32 8.27 17.48 -14.26
C VAL A 32 9.32 18.07 -15.21
N PHE A 33 10.23 17.26 -15.75
CA PHE A 33 11.34 17.71 -16.59
C PHE A 33 11.10 17.61 -18.12
N GLY A 34 9.84 17.63 -18.59
CA GLY A 34 9.55 17.82 -20.02
C GLY A 34 9.90 16.64 -20.93
N GLY A 35 9.64 15.39 -20.50
CA GLY A 35 9.86 14.18 -21.29
C GLY A 35 8.91 14.05 -22.50
N SER A 36 9.21 14.74 -23.60
CA SER A 36 8.63 14.46 -24.91
C SER A 36 9.06 13.06 -25.36
N GLY A 37 8.19 12.05 -25.19
CA GLY A 37 8.41 10.72 -25.75
C GLY A 37 8.06 9.53 -24.86
N SER A 38 7.63 9.73 -23.62
CA SER A 38 7.09 8.60 -22.85
C SER A 38 5.66 8.34 -23.30
N ILE A 39 5.49 7.36 -24.18
CA ILE A 39 4.22 6.68 -24.40
C ILE A 39 3.68 6.34 -23.01
N TYR A 40 2.73 7.13 -22.52
CA TYR A 40 1.84 6.77 -21.42
C TYR A 40 0.96 5.64 -21.96
N ARG A 41 1.55 4.46 -22.15
CA ARG A 41 0.81 3.21 -22.24
C ARG A 41 0.24 3.07 -20.85
N SER A 42 -0.98 3.56 -20.70
CA SER A 42 -1.82 3.34 -19.54
C SER A 42 -1.73 1.84 -19.23
N LYS A 43 -0.95 1.46 -18.23
CA LYS A 43 -0.81 0.08 -17.77
C LYS A 43 -2.06 -0.23 -16.95
N ARG A 44 -3.20 -0.25 -17.65
CA ARG A 44 -4.57 -0.14 -17.11
C ARG A 44 -4.96 -1.22 -16.10
N GLY A 45 -4.23 -2.34 -16.03
CA GLY A 45 -4.58 -3.47 -15.17
C GLY A 45 -3.78 -3.55 -13.87
N ILE A 46 -2.45 -3.60 -13.98
CA ILE A 46 -1.58 -3.96 -12.85
C ILE A 46 -1.52 -2.83 -11.82
N GLU A 47 -1.39 -1.57 -12.25
CA GLU A 47 -1.38 -0.42 -11.33
C GLU A 47 -2.69 -0.28 -10.56
N LYS A 48 -3.84 -0.47 -11.22
CA LYS A 48 -5.14 -0.44 -10.55
C LYS A 48 -5.25 -1.53 -9.49
N LEU A 49 -4.78 -2.74 -9.80
CA LEU A 49 -4.81 -3.86 -8.85
C LEU A 49 -4.01 -3.53 -7.59
N PHE A 50 -2.79 -2.99 -7.72
CA PHE A 50 -1.97 -2.60 -6.56
C PHE A 50 -2.62 -1.52 -5.70
N ILE A 51 -3.29 -0.54 -6.32
CA ILE A 51 -4.01 0.51 -5.59
C ILE A 51 -5.16 -0.09 -4.77
N TYR A 52 -6.00 -0.95 -5.37
CA TYR A 52 -7.09 -1.61 -4.64
C TYR A 52 -6.58 -2.52 -3.52
N LEU A 53 -5.48 -3.25 -3.76
CA LEU A 53 -4.85 -4.12 -2.76
C LEU A 53 -4.36 -3.31 -1.55
N THR A 54 -3.79 -2.13 -1.80
CA THR A 54 -3.27 -1.25 -0.75
C THR A 54 -4.39 -0.64 0.07
N ILE A 55 -5.47 -0.22 -0.58
CA ILE A 55 -6.67 0.29 0.11
C ILE A 55 -7.24 -0.79 1.04
N LEU A 56 -7.36 -2.03 0.55
CA LEU A 56 -7.86 -3.15 1.34
C LEU A 56 -6.93 -3.45 2.53
N LEU A 57 -5.62 -3.54 2.30
CA LEU A 57 -4.63 -3.77 3.35
C LEU A 57 -4.61 -2.64 4.39
N ALA A 58 -4.73 -1.37 3.95
CA ALA A 58 -4.77 -0.21 4.83
C ALA A 58 -6.02 -0.20 5.72
N LEU A 59 -7.18 -0.55 5.16
CA LEU A 59 -8.42 -0.73 5.91
C LEU A 59 -8.30 -1.86 6.93
N SER A 60 -7.78 -3.03 6.54
CA SER A 60 -7.55 -4.14 7.46
C SER A 60 -6.59 -3.76 8.59
N PHE A 61 -5.48 -3.07 8.27
CA PHE A 61 -4.54 -2.58 9.27
C PHE A 61 -5.20 -1.63 10.27
N PHE A 62 -5.97 -0.67 9.78
CA PHE A 62 -6.67 0.30 10.61
C PHE A 62 -7.67 -0.39 11.56
N LEU A 63 -8.48 -1.32 11.04
CA LEU A 63 -9.46 -2.07 11.84
C LEU A 63 -8.78 -2.92 12.92
N ILE A 64 -7.69 -3.62 12.58
CA ILE A 64 -6.91 -4.40 13.53
C ILE A 64 -6.32 -3.47 14.61
N SER A 65 -5.81 -2.31 14.22
CA SER A 65 -5.25 -1.33 15.17
C SER A 65 -6.32 -0.79 16.13
N VAL A 66 -7.52 -0.47 15.63
CA VAL A 66 -8.62 0.02 16.46
C VAL A 66 -9.10 -1.07 17.42
N LEU A 67 -9.29 -2.31 16.92
CA LEU A 67 -9.65 -3.44 17.77
C LEU A 67 -8.61 -3.72 18.84
N GLN A 68 -7.32 -3.60 18.53
CA GLN A 68 -6.25 -3.78 19.50
C GLN A 68 -6.32 -2.73 20.61
N VAL A 69 -6.61 -1.47 20.29
CA VAL A 69 -6.77 -0.40 21.30
C VAL A 69 -8.00 -0.62 22.17
N ILE A 70 -9.13 -1.08 21.59
CA ILE A 70 -10.38 -1.30 22.33
C ILE A 70 -10.30 -2.53 23.24
N ILE A 71 -9.64 -3.61 22.79
CA ILE A 71 -9.44 -4.85 23.56
C ILE A 71 -8.33 -4.69 24.60
N TYR A 72 -7.46 -3.69 24.44
CA TYR A 72 -6.36 -3.43 25.35
C TYR A 72 -6.83 -2.87 26.67
#